data_AF-A0A4D4KSN5-F1
#
_entry.id   AF-A0A4D4KSN5-F1
#
_cell.length_a   1.000
_cell.length_b   1.000
_cell.length_c   1.000
_cell.angle_alpha   90.00
_cell.angle_beta   90.00
_cell.angle_gamma   90.00
#
_symmetry.space_group_name_H-M   'P 1'
#
loop_
_entity.id
_entity.type
_entity.pdbx_description
1 polymer ?
#
loop_
_entity_poly.entity_id
_entity_poly.type
_entity_poly.pdbx_seq_one_letter_code
_entity_poly.pdbx_strand_id
1 'polypeptide(L)' 'MNFATWPTLLVVDVEGNGTNPPDLVEVAALPIRDGRPDTSTAGAWLIRPPRPVTPAPPASTG' A
#
# COMPACT_ATOMS: atom_id res chain seq x y z
N MET A 1 24.25 10.19 2.29
CA MET A 1 23.77 9.57 1.05
C MET A 1 23.39 10.69 0.07
N ASN A 2 23.66 10.50 -1.22
CA ASN A 2 23.16 11.42 -2.25
C ASN A 2 21.86 10.84 -2.83
N PHE A 3 20.70 11.37 -2.40
CA PHE A 3 19.41 10.86 -2.85
C PHE A 3 19.06 11.26 -4.29
N ALA A 4 19.73 12.27 -4.84
CA ALA A 4 19.51 12.72 -6.22
C ALA A 4 20.02 11.71 -7.26
N THR A 5 20.84 10.72 -6.86
CA THR A 5 21.30 9.65 -7.76
C THR A 5 20.42 8.40 -7.70
N TRP A 6 19.39 8.38 -6.87
CA TRP A 6 18.45 7.26 -6.83
C TRP A 6 17.54 7.30 -8.06
N PRO A 7 17.09 6.13 -8.57
CA PRO A 7 16.00 6.12 -9.52
C PRO A 7 14.72 6.69 -8.87
N THR A 8 13.69 6.95 -9.67
CA THR A 8 12.38 7.26 -9.10
C THR A 8 11.89 6.06 -8.30
N LEU A 9 11.63 6.27 -7.01
CA LEU A 9 11.14 5.24 -6.10
C LEU A 9 9.77 5.63 -5.56
N LEU A 10 8.97 4.61 -5.26
CA LEU A 10 7.71 4.76 -4.53
C LEU A 10 7.71 3.82 -3.32
N VAL A 11 7.10 4.27 -2.24
CA VAL A 11 6.55 3.36 -1.24
C VAL A 11 5.18 2.95 -1.73
N VAL A 12 4.93 1.65 -1.80
CA VAL A 12 3.65 1.08 -2.22
C VAL A 12 3.12 0.23 -1.08
N ASP A 13 1.88 0.49 -0.71
CA ASP A 13 1.10 -0.33 0.21
C ASP A 13 -0.04 -1.00 -0.57
N VAL A 14 -0.30 -2.27 -0.27
CA VAL A 14 -1.24 -3.11 -1.03
C VAL A 14 -2.07 -3.93 -0.06
N GLU A 15 -3.39 -3.74 -0.11
CA GLU A 15 -4.33 -4.40 0.80
C GLU A 15 -5.21 -5.41 0.07
N GLY A 16 -5.47 -6.53 0.76
CA GLY A 16 -6.28 -7.63 0.27
C GLY A 16 -7.64 -7.74 0.95
N ASN A 17 -8.58 -8.46 0.33
CA ASN A 17 -9.91 -8.73 0.89
C ASN A 17 -9.92 -9.77 2.04
N GLY A 18 -8.75 -10.22 2.50
CA GLY A 18 -8.62 -11.21 3.58
C GLY A 18 -8.94 -12.67 3.19
N THR A 19 -9.08 -12.99 1.89
CA THR A 19 -9.11 -14.39 1.43
C THR A 19 -7.69 -14.95 1.23
N ASN A 20 -7.56 -16.28 1.11
CA ASN A 20 -6.29 -16.92 0.72
C ASN A 20 -6.50 -17.81 -0.53
N PRO A 21 -5.97 -17.43 -1.71
CA PRO A 21 -5.20 -16.20 -1.98
C PRO A 21 -6.09 -14.94 -1.92
N PRO A 22 -5.53 -13.76 -1.60
CA PRO A 22 -6.29 -12.51 -1.49
C PRO A 22 -6.69 -11.96 -2.87
N ASP A 23 -7.87 -11.34 -2.95
CA ASP A 23 -8.19 -10.38 -4.03
C ASP A 23 -7.76 -8.98 -3.62
N LEU A 24 -7.31 -8.17 -4.58
CA LEU A 24 -6.87 -6.79 -4.36
C LEU A 24 -8.05 -5.87 -3.99
N VAL A 25 -7.86 -5.06 -2.94
CA VAL A 25 -8.84 -4.08 -2.45
C VAL A 25 -8.33 -2.66 -2.53
N GLU A 26 -7.05 -2.43 -2.26
CA GLU A 26 -6.46 -1.10 -2.31
C GLU A 26 -5.01 -1.15 -2.79
N VAL A 27 -4.62 -0.10 -3.52
CA VAL A 27 -3.21 0.25 -3.75
C VAL A 27 -3.03 1.70 -3.35
N ALA A 28 -2.06 1.96 -2.48
CA ALA A 28 -1.61 3.31 -2.14
C ALA A 28 -0.14 3.47 -2.52
N ALA A 29 0.22 4.61 -3.09
CA ALA A 29 1.59 4.90 -3.50
C ALA A 29 2.02 6.32 -3.13
N LEU A 30 3.19 6.42 -2.49
CA LEU A 30 3.85 7.69 -2.17
C LEU A 30 5.18 7.77 -2.91
N PRO A 31 5.49 8.86 -3.63
CA PRO A 31 6.83 9.03 -4.18
C PRO A 31 7.84 9.23 -3.05
N ILE A 32 9.06 8.71 -3.23
CA ILE A 32 10.18 9.02 -2.33
C ILE A 32 10.89 10.28 -2.84
N ARG A 33 10.98 11.30 -1.98
CA ARG A 33 11.70 12.56 -2.21
C ARG A 33 12.71 12.77 -1.09
N ASP A 34 13.95 13.09 -1.45
CA ASP A 34 15.05 13.29 -0.50
C ASP A 34 15.19 12.17 0.54
N GLY A 35 15.00 10.92 0.08
CA GLY A 35 15.11 9.72 0.90
C GLY A 35 13.92 9.46 1.84
N ARG A 36 12.80 10.18 1.69
CA ARG A 36 11.60 10.04 2.54
C ARG A 36 10.33 9.93 1.70
N PRO A 37 9.30 9.21 2.16
CA PRO A 37 7.99 9.24 1.52
C PRO A 37 7.42 10.66 1.57
N ASP A 38 7.02 11.19 0.43
CA ASP A 38 6.26 12.43 0.34
C ASP A 38 4.78 12.13 0.61
N THR A 39 4.31 12.47 1.81
CA THR A 39 2.93 12.26 2.25
C THR A 39 1.97 13.33 1.76
N SER A 40 2.46 14.39 1.10
CA SER A 40 1.62 15.47 0.58
C SER A 40 0.97 15.14 -0.77
N THR A 41 1.49 14.13 -1.48
CA THR A 41 1.08 13.76 -2.84
C THR A 41 0.61 12.30 -2.96
N ALA A 42 -0.17 11.82 -1.99
CA ALA A 42 -0.64 10.45 -1.97
C ALA A 42 -1.59 10.11 -3.13
N GLY A 43 -1.26 9.04 -3.86
CA GLY A 43 -2.20 8.37 -4.75
C GLY A 43 -2.79 7.15 -4.04
N ALA A 44 -4.11 7.04 -3.98
CA ALA A 44 -4.81 5.89 -3.42
C ALA A 44 -5.96 5.48 -4.35
N TRP A 45 -6.07 4.18 -4.62
CA TRP A 45 -7.09 3.61 -5.49
C TRP A 45 -7.79 2.45 -4.79
N LEU A 46 -9.09 2.59 -4.60
CA LEU A 46 -9.95 1.51 -4.15
C LEU A 46 -10.38 0.65 -5.34
N ILE A 47 -10.29 -0.65 -5.16
CA ILE A 47 -10.59 -1.67 -6.16
C ILE A 47 -11.71 -2.54 -5.60
N ARG A 48 -12.76 -2.73 -6.40
CA ARG A 48 -13.82 -3.67 -6.04
C ARG A 48 -13.30 -5.10 -6.27
N PRO A 49 -13.11 -5.91 -5.21
CA PRO A 49 -12.64 -7.28 -5.39
C PRO A 49 -13.74 -8.18 -5.98
N PRO A 50 -13.38 -9.24 -6.73
CA PRO A 50 -14.33 -10.25 -7.19
C PRO A 50 -15.02 -11.01 -6.03
N ARG A 51 -14.29 -11.32 -4.95
CA ARG A 51 -14.85 -11.92 -3.73
C ARG A 51 -14.97 -10.87 -2.62
N PRO A 52 -16.04 -10.91 -1.80
CA PRO A 52 -16.24 -9.95 -0.71
C PRO A 52 -15.08 -9.92 0.29
N VAL A 53 -14.94 -8.80 0.99
CA VAL A 53 -14.02 -8.66 2.13
C VAL A 53 -14.44 -9.59 3.26
N THR A 54 -13.49 -10.35 3.82
CA THR A 54 -13.71 -11.23 4.97
C THR A 54 -13.58 -10.45 6.28
N PRO A 55 -14.22 -10.89 7.38
CA PRO A 55 -14.01 -10.29 8.69
C PRO A 55 -12.53 -10.38 9.09
N ALA A 56 -12.01 -9.28 9.65
CA ALA A 56 -10.63 -9.26 10.15
C ALA A 56 -10.45 -10.34 11.24
N PRO A 57 -9.34 -11.11 11.24
CA PRO A 57 -9.01 -11.95 12.37
C PRO A 57 -8.84 -11.09 13.63
N PRO A 58 -9.10 -11.65 14.83
CA PRO A 58 -8.88 -10.92 16.07
C PRO A 58 -7.44 -10.41 16.10
N ALA A 59 -7.27 -9.15 16.51
CA ALA A 59 -5.95 -8.55 16.64
C ALA A 59 -5.09 -9.44 17.54
N SER A 60 -3.90 -9.82 17.09
CA SER A 60 -2.95 -10.51 17.94
C SER A 60 -2.57 -9.56 19.07
N THR A 61 -2.97 -9.88 20.29
CA THR A 61 -2.46 -9.21 21.49
C THR A 61 -1.01 -9.65 21.66
N GLY A 62 -0.10 -8.91 21.04
CA GLY A 62 1.32 -8.95 21.36
C GLY A 62 1.61 -8.25 22.69
#